data_AF-A0A376KLC9-F1
#
_entry.id   AF-A0A376KLC9-F1
#
_cell.length_a   1.000
_cell.length_b   1.000
_cell.length_c   1.000
_cell.angle_alpha   90.00
_cell.angle_beta   90.00
_cell.angle_gamma   90.00
#
_symmetry.space_group_name_H-M   'P 1'
#
loop_
_entity.id
_entity.type
_entity.pdbx_description
1 polymer ?
#
loop_
_entity_poly.entity_id
_entity_poly.type
_entity_poly.pdbx_seq_one_letter_code
_entity_poly.pdbx_strand_id
1 'polypeptide(L)'
;MPASVTLLIDGDHAQPTASNIFPLTYEAPAGLFELLMRTADLSNPDNIISRTAIDGLDLIVSNDPHEQLKTAMLHAPDGRLRLRNVLQHPLFQSYDVIVVDSQGARSVMLEMIVLSATESVVGMVNPVLPDVREFIRGTVNVMENLLPYRELGIPLPKVRTLVNCMDYTALARQTLAELTDIINSGRYSKSAS
;
A
#
# COMPACT_ATOMS: atom_id res chain seq x y z
N MET A 1 -26.40 -8.31 -9.44
CA MET A 1 -24.98 -8.64 -9.17
C MET A 1 -24.86 -8.73 -7.66
N PRO A 2 -24.11 -9.70 -7.09
CA PRO A 2 -23.78 -9.63 -5.67
C PRO A 2 -23.09 -8.28 -5.37
N ALA A 3 -23.29 -7.74 -4.17
CA ALA A 3 -22.58 -6.54 -3.74
C ALA A 3 -21.08 -6.83 -3.76
N SER A 4 -20.29 -5.91 -4.31
CA SER A 4 -18.83 -6.08 -4.31
C SER A 4 -18.32 -5.97 -2.87
N VAL A 5 -17.37 -6.84 -2.50
CA VAL A 5 -16.78 -6.87 -1.16
C VAL A 5 -15.33 -6.44 -1.24
N THR A 6 -14.98 -5.40 -0.48
CA THR A 6 -13.65 -4.80 -0.40
C THR A 6 -13.02 -5.10 0.95
N LEU A 7 -11.75 -5.45 0.94
CA LEU A 7 -10.92 -5.53 2.14
C LEU A 7 -9.96 -4.35 2.17
N LEU A 8 -10.00 -3.57 3.25
CA LEU A 8 -8.99 -2.58 3.56
C LEU A 8 -7.94 -3.20 4.49
N ILE A 9 -6.66 -3.03 4.19
CA ILE A 9 -5.56 -3.40 5.06
C ILE A 9 -4.87 -2.11 5.46
N ASP A 10 -4.92 -1.77 6.74
CA ASP A 10 -4.21 -0.61 7.26
C ASP A 10 -2.74 -0.97 7.49
N GLY A 11 -1.88 -0.57 6.54
CA GLY A 11 -0.42 -0.77 6.59
C GLY A 11 0.32 0.38 7.28
N ASP A 12 -0.38 1.40 7.77
CA ASP A 12 0.22 2.49 8.56
C ASP A 12 0.17 2.13 10.06
N HIS A 13 1.28 1.58 10.55
CA HIS A 13 1.47 1.25 11.96
C HIS A 13 1.75 2.49 12.83
N ALA A 14 2.27 3.56 12.23
CA ALA A 14 2.65 4.78 12.95
C ALA A 14 1.42 5.65 13.24
N GLN A 15 0.43 5.65 12.32
CA GLN A 15 -0.87 6.29 12.49
C GLN A 15 -1.96 5.43 11.83
N PRO A 16 -2.62 4.52 12.57
CA PRO A 16 -3.59 3.58 12.01
C PRO A 16 -4.88 4.31 11.63
N THR A 17 -4.82 5.04 10.51
CA THR A 17 -5.78 6.06 10.12
C THR A 17 -7.01 5.41 9.53
N ALA A 18 -6.85 4.44 8.63
CA ALA A 18 -7.93 3.62 8.12
C ALA A 18 -8.67 2.88 9.24
N SER A 19 -7.94 2.36 10.23
CA SER A 19 -8.53 1.63 11.36
C SER A 19 -9.36 2.51 12.29
N ASN A 20 -9.08 3.82 12.34
CA ASN A 20 -9.81 4.77 13.19
C ASN A 20 -10.91 5.55 12.46
N ILE A 21 -10.92 5.57 11.13
CA ILE A 21 -11.92 6.31 10.34
C ILE A 21 -13.23 5.54 10.22
N PHE A 22 -13.18 4.21 10.16
CA PHE A 22 -14.36 3.37 9.96
C PHE A 22 -14.82 2.73 11.28
N PRO A 23 -16.01 3.08 11.81
CA PRO A 23 -16.54 2.41 12.98
C PRO A 23 -16.67 0.91 12.75
N LEU A 24 -16.25 0.10 13.72
CA LEU A 24 -16.35 -1.36 13.64
C LEU A 24 -17.65 -1.85 14.29
N THR A 25 -18.32 -2.77 13.61
CA THR A 25 -19.41 -3.57 14.20
C THR A 25 -18.87 -4.84 14.84
N TYR A 26 -17.68 -5.27 14.40
CA TYR A 26 -16.93 -6.38 14.94
C TYR A 26 -15.43 -6.12 14.75
N GLU A 27 -14.65 -6.27 15.82
CA GLU A 27 -13.19 -6.21 15.78
C GLU A 27 -12.62 -7.61 15.97
N ALA A 28 -11.84 -8.07 14.98
CA ALA A 28 -11.12 -9.32 15.05
C ALA A 28 -9.99 -9.27 16.09
N PRO A 29 -9.68 -10.38 16.78
CA PRO A 29 -8.62 -10.40 17.78
C PRO A 29 -7.20 -10.31 17.20
N ALA A 30 -7.03 -10.59 15.90
CA ALA A 30 -5.77 -10.46 15.19
C ALA A 30 -5.84 -9.34 14.14
N GLY A 31 -4.69 -8.76 13.81
CA GLY A 31 -4.56 -7.70 12.82
C GLY A 31 -3.34 -7.89 11.92
N LEU A 32 -2.83 -6.78 11.37
CA LEU A 32 -1.68 -6.78 10.49
C LEU A 32 -0.44 -7.45 11.12
N PHE A 33 -0.26 -7.31 12.43
CA PHE A 33 0.86 -7.91 13.14
C PHE A 33 0.86 -9.43 13.00
N GLU A 34 -0.22 -10.09 13.41
CA GLU A 34 -0.34 -11.54 13.36
C GLU A 34 -0.37 -12.06 11.92
N LEU A 35 -0.95 -11.29 10.99
CA LEU A 35 -0.95 -11.64 9.57
C LEU A 35 0.48 -11.74 9.02
N LEU A 36 1.31 -10.71 9.25
CA LEU A 36 2.68 -10.68 8.72
C LEU A 36 3.61 -11.61 9.49
N MET A 37 3.42 -11.75 10.80
CA MET A 37 4.15 -12.71 11.63
C MET A 37 3.70 -14.15 11.38
N ARG A 38 2.60 -14.36 10.64
CA ARG A 38 1.99 -15.67 10.33
C ARG A 38 1.58 -16.44 11.58
N THR A 39 1.01 -15.75 12.55
CA THR A 39 0.47 -16.32 13.79
C THR A 39 -1.05 -16.32 13.82
N ALA A 40 -1.72 -15.63 12.89
CA ALA A 40 -3.18 -15.67 12.74
C ALA A 40 -3.65 -17.02 12.18
N ASP A 41 -4.71 -17.58 12.76
CA ASP A 41 -5.48 -18.67 12.16
C ASP A 41 -6.36 -18.11 11.03
N LEU A 42 -6.03 -18.45 9.78
CA LEU A 42 -6.77 -18.01 8.59
C LEU A 42 -7.90 -18.98 8.19
N SER A 43 -8.09 -20.09 8.92
CA SER A 43 -9.21 -21.01 8.70
C SER A 43 -10.53 -20.46 9.24
N ASN A 44 -10.44 -19.51 10.17
CA ASN A 44 -11.58 -18.76 10.71
C ASN A 44 -11.46 -17.27 10.36
N PRO A 45 -12.25 -16.74 9.40
CA PRO A 45 -12.21 -15.34 9.00
C PRO A 45 -12.34 -14.36 10.17
N ASP A 46 -13.22 -14.65 11.13
CA ASP A 46 -13.48 -13.79 12.29
C ASP A 46 -12.23 -13.60 13.18
N ASN A 47 -11.20 -14.44 13.03
CA ASN A 47 -9.95 -14.27 13.76
C ASN A 47 -9.11 -13.08 13.25
N ILE A 48 -9.26 -12.67 11.99
CA ILE A 48 -8.38 -11.66 11.34
C ILE A 48 -9.15 -10.55 10.60
N ILE A 49 -10.40 -10.80 10.22
CA ILE A 49 -11.23 -9.85 9.48
C ILE A 49 -12.17 -9.10 10.44
N SER A 50 -11.89 -7.82 10.65
CA SER A 50 -12.82 -6.90 11.31
C SER A 50 -13.89 -6.44 10.33
N ARG A 51 -15.14 -6.26 10.81
CA ARG A 51 -16.25 -5.75 10.01
C ARG A 51 -16.52 -4.31 10.35
N THR A 52 -16.55 -3.46 9.33
CA THR A 52 -16.90 -2.05 9.50
C THR A 52 -18.43 -1.89 9.60
N ALA A 53 -18.90 -0.67 9.88
CA ALA A 53 -20.31 -0.29 9.77
C ALA A 53 -20.75 -0.02 8.32
N ILE A 54 -19.84 -0.13 7.34
CA ILE A 54 -20.12 0.04 5.92
C ILE A 54 -20.28 -1.34 5.29
N ASP A 55 -21.47 -1.63 4.78
CA ASP A 55 -21.75 -2.89 4.09
C ASP A 55 -20.80 -3.09 2.90
N GLY A 56 -20.18 -4.28 2.84
CA GLY A 56 -19.22 -4.63 1.80
C GLY A 56 -17.81 -4.07 2.01
N LEU A 57 -17.52 -3.45 3.17
CA LEU A 57 -16.17 -3.03 3.55
C LEU A 57 -15.73 -3.74 4.84
N ASP A 58 -14.74 -4.61 4.70
CA ASP A 58 -14.04 -5.24 5.80
C ASP A 58 -12.66 -4.60 6.00
N LEU A 59 -12.06 -4.86 7.16
CA LEU A 59 -10.80 -4.27 7.58
C LEU A 59 -9.89 -5.30 8.24
N ILE A 60 -8.61 -5.31 7.88
CA ILE A 60 -7.54 -5.79 8.76
C ILE A 60 -6.96 -4.59 9.48
N VAL A 61 -7.11 -4.57 10.81
CA VAL A 61 -6.66 -3.48 11.65
C VAL A 61 -5.13 -3.45 11.74
N SER A 62 -4.58 -2.24 11.80
CA SER A 62 -3.17 -2.02 12.12
C SER A 62 -2.96 -2.10 13.63
N ASN A 63 -2.24 -3.11 14.11
CA ASN A 63 -2.09 -3.42 15.53
C ASN A 63 -0.62 -3.67 15.95
N ASP A 64 0.31 -2.86 15.46
CA ASP A 64 1.73 -2.90 15.83
C ASP A 64 2.16 -1.66 16.64
N PRO A 65 1.68 -1.48 17.88
CA PRO A 65 1.92 -0.26 18.68
C PRO A 65 3.39 -0.09 19.09
N HIS A 66 4.24 -1.08 18.84
CA HIS A 66 5.65 -1.09 19.17
C HIS A 66 6.56 -1.05 17.93
N GLU A 67 6.00 -0.83 16.74
CA GLU A 67 6.71 -0.74 15.46
C GLU A 67 7.66 -1.92 15.16
N GLN A 68 7.29 -3.11 15.63
CA GLN A 68 8.11 -4.32 15.54
C GLN A 68 8.15 -4.88 14.12
N LEU A 69 7.07 -4.70 13.34
CA LEU A 69 6.92 -5.27 12.00
C LEU A 69 8.02 -4.78 11.05
N LYS A 70 8.38 -3.51 11.13
CA LYS A 70 9.42 -2.94 10.26
C LYS A 70 10.76 -3.66 10.44
N THR A 71 11.15 -3.90 11.69
CA THR A 71 12.39 -4.61 12.00
C THR A 71 12.27 -6.10 11.67
N ALA A 72 11.14 -6.73 12.01
CA ALA A 72 10.89 -8.13 11.71
C ALA A 72 10.94 -8.42 10.20
N MET A 73 10.29 -7.59 9.38
CA MET A 73 10.27 -7.73 7.92
C MET A 73 11.62 -7.39 7.29
N LEU A 74 12.46 -6.57 7.92
CA LEU A 74 13.81 -6.32 7.43
C LEU A 74 14.70 -7.56 7.54
N HIS A 75 14.52 -8.34 8.60
CA HIS A 75 15.34 -9.53 8.90
C HIS A 75 14.73 -10.85 8.42
N ALA A 76 13.43 -10.87 8.10
CA ALA A 76 12.77 -12.05 7.55
C ALA A 76 13.28 -12.35 6.12
N PRO A 77 13.64 -13.61 5.79
CA PRO A 77 14.12 -13.99 4.46
C PRO A 77 13.18 -13.61 3.30
N ASP A 78 11.87 -13.64 3.55
CA ASP A 78 10.83 -13.27 2.60
C ASP A 78 10.14 -11.95 2.97
N GLY A 79 10.71 -11.12 3.84
CA GLY A 79 9.98 -9.99 4.45
C GLY A 79 9.37 -9.02 3.44
N ARG A 80 10.08 -8.69 2.36
CA ARG A 80 9.57 -7.88 1.24
C ARG A 80 8.48 -8.57 0.41
N LEU A 81 8.36 -9.89 0.50
CA LEU A 81 7.32 -10.69 -0.15
C LEU A 81 6.25 -11.17 0.83
N ARG A 82 6.35 -10.80 2.12
CA ARG A 82 5.53 -11.39 3.17
C ARG A 82 4.05 -11.17 2.93
N LEU A 83 3.65 -9.90 2.70
CA LEU A 83 2.25 -9.56 2.41
C LEU A 83 1.76 -10.24 1.12
N ARG A 84 2.56 -10.22 0.05
CA ARG A 84 2.22 -10.91 -1.22
C ARG A 84 1.90 -12.38 -0.99
N ASN A 85 2.72 -13.06 -0.18
CA ASN A 85 2.62 -14.48 0.08
C ASN A 85 1.40 -14.83 0.93
N VAL A 86 1.11 -14.06 1.99
CA VAL A 86 -0.06 -14.32 2.85
C VAL A 86 -1.38 -14.06 2.12
N LEU A 87 -1.41 -13.06 1.23
CA LEU A 87 -2.58 -12.76 0.40
C LEU A 87 -2.90 -13.82 -0.66
N GLN A 88 -2.05 -14.83 -0.85
CA GLN A 88 -2.39 -15.99 -1.69
C GLN A 88 -3.40 -16.94 -1.04
N HIS A 89 -3.62 -16.83 0.28
CA HIS A 89 -4.55 -17.69 1.00
C HIS A 89 -5.99 -17.56 0.46
N PRO A 90 -6.77 -18.66 0.31
CA PRO A 90 -8.12 -18.62 -0.24
C PRO A 90 -9.08 -17.65 0.46
N LEU A 91 -8.87 -17.38 1.76
CA LEU A 91 -9.59 -16.36 2.52
C LEU A 91 -9.62 -15.00 1.79
N PHE A 92 -8.51 -14.58 1.20
CA PHE A 92 -8.41 -13.28 0.56
C PHE A 92 -8.95 -13.27 -0.87
N GLN A 93 -9.15 -14.45 -1.46
CA GLN A 93 -9.70 -14.59 -2.81
C GLN A 93 -11.22 -14.38 -2.86
N SER A 94 -11.90 -14.29 -1.72
CA SER A 94 -13.32 -13.95 -1.65
C SER A 94 -13.60 -12.45 -1.79
N TYR A 95 -12.57 -11.61 -1.77
CA TYR A 95 -12.69 -10.16 -1.98
C TYR A 95 -12.46 -9.81 -3.44
N ASP A 96 -13.29 -8.91 -3.98
CA ASP A 96 -13.12 -8.42 -5.35
C ASP A 96 -11.89 -7.50 -5.45
N VAL A 97 -11.66 -6.71 -4.40
CA VAL A 97 -10.58 -5.73 -4.30
C VAL A 97 -10.00 -5.75 -2.89
N ILE A 98 -8.67 -5.71 -2.82
CA ILE A 98 -7.93 -5.45 -1.58
C ILE A 98 -7.21 -4.12 -1.75
N VAL A 99 -7.49 -3.17 -0.87
CA VAL A 99 -6.80 -1.88 -0.79
C VAL A 99 -5.87 -1.93 0.40
N VAL A 100 -4.60 -1.62 0.18
CA VAL A 100 -3.62 -1.53 1.27
C VAL A 100 -3.28 -0.06 1.46
N ASP A 101 -3.67 0.50 2.60
CA ASP A 101 -3.22 1.81 3.01
C ASP A 101 -1.77 1.71 3.48
N SER A 102 -0.92 2.64 3.07
CA SER A 102 0.52 2.55 3.31
C SER A 102 1.05 3.85 3.87
N GLN A 103 1.97 3.76 4.83
CA GLN A 103 2.73 4.92 5.25
C GLN A 103 3.54 5.49 4.06
N GLY A 104 3.44 6.79 3.81
CA GLY A 104 4.18 7.48 2.73
C GLY A 104 5.70 7.55 2.91
N ALA A 105 6.24 6.97 3.99
CA ALA A 105 7.66 6.97 4.30
C ALA A 105 8.37 5.74 3.72
N ARG A 106 9.58 5.96 3.19
CA ARG A 106 10.40 4.90 2.60
C ARG A 106 10.77 3.87 3.67
N SER A 107 10.37 2.63 3.47
CA SER A 107 10.57 1.54 4.42
C SER A 107 10.47 0.19 3.73
N VAL A 108 10.94 -0.87 4.40
CA VAL A 108 10.70 -2.26 3.98
C VAL A 108 9.19 -2.57 3.92
N MET A 109 8.38 -1.91 4.75
CA MET A 109 6.93 -2.05 4.76
C MET A 109 6.32 -1.50 3.46
N LEU A 110 6.73 -0.30 3.03
CA LEU A 110 6.28 0.26 1.75
C LEU A 110 6.70 -0.62 0.57
N GLU A 111 7.96 -1.08 0.54
CA GLU A 111 8.46 -2.00 -0.49
C GLU A 111 7.65 -3.30 -0.54
N MET A 112 7.31 -3.87 0.62
CA MET A 112 6.47 -5.06 0.74
C MET A 112 5.06 -4.84 0.22
N ILE A 113 4.44 -3.69 0.56
CA ILE A 113 3.11 -3.32 0.08
C ILE A 113 3.13 -3.18 -1.45
N VAL A 114 4.12 -2.49 -2.01
CA VAL A 114 4.26 -2.34 -3.46
C VAL A 114 4.41 -3.70 -4.16
N LEU A 115 5.21 -4.62 -3.61
CA LEU A 115 5.38 -5.96 -4.18
C LEU A 115 4.13 -6.86 -4.03
N SER A 116 3.24 -6.54 -3.09
CA SER A 116 1.97 -7.25 -2.92
C SER A 116 0.93 -6.87 -3.98
N ALA A 117 1.05 -5.69 -4.60
CA ALA A 117 0.10 -5.21 -5.58
C ALA A 117 0.07 -6.08 -6.85
N THR A 118 -1.14 -6.40 -7.32
CA THR A 118 -1.37 -7.20 -8.52
C THR A 118 -1.60 -6.36 -9.77
N GLU A 119 -2.18 -5.17 -9.63
CA GLU A 119 -2.48 -4.28 -10.76
C GLU A 119 -1.68 -2.98 -10.70
N SER A 120 -1.94 -2.16 -9.67
CA SER A 120 -1.34 -0.83 -9.55
C SER A 120 -1.17 -0.39 -8.11
N VAL A 121 -0.23 0.53 -7.93
CA VAL A 121 -0.10 1.35 -6.73
C VAL A 121 -0.51 2.77 -7.08
N VAL A 122 -1.20 3.45 -6.17
CA VAL A 122 -1.64 4.84 -6.35
C VAL A 122 -0.84 5.73 -5.42
N GLY A 123 0.00 6.58 -5.98
CA GLY A 123 0.72 7.60 -5.22
C GLY A 123 -0.05 8.91 -5.20
N MET A 124 -0.29 9.46 -4.02
CA MET A 124 -0.95 10.76 -3.85
C MET A 124 0.07 11.89 -3.76
N VAL A 125 -0.21 13.01 -4.43
CA VAL A 125 0.68 14.19 -4.43
C VAL A 125 -0.13 15.49 -4.49
N ASN A 126 0.30 16.51 -3.74
CA ASN A 126 -0.27 17.86 -3.88
C ASN A 126 0.30 18.56 -5.12
N PRO A 127 -0.45 19.46 -5.79
CA PRO A 127 0.01 20.18 -6.98
C PRO A 127 0.98 21.34 -6.64
N VAL A 128 1.94 21.06 -5.77
CA VAL A 128 2.99 21.99 -5.32
C VAL A 128 4.33 21.45 -5.85
N LEU A 129 5.08 22.29 -6.57
CA LEU A 129 6.23 21.82 -7.35
C LEU A 129 7.32 21.09 -6.53
N PRO A 130 7.72 21.57 -5.33
CA PRO A 130 8.57 20.80 -4.43
C PRO A 130 8.03 19.39 -4.11
N ASP A 131 6.75 19.29 -3.74
CA ASP A 131 6.10 18.01 -3.39
C ASP A 131 6.08 17.06 -4.58
N VAL A 132 5.78 17.56 -5.78
CA VAL A 132 5.82 16.79 -7.04
C VAL A 132 7.21 16.20 -7.28
N ARG A 133 8.27 17.02 -7.16
CA ARG A 133 9.64 16.57 -7.40
C ARG A 133 10.06 15.52 -6.38
N GLU A 134 9.72 15.73 -5.11
CA GLU A 134 10.04 14.80 -4.03
C GLU A 134 9.28 13.48 -4.16
N PHE A 135 8.00 13.55 -4.51
CA PHE A 135 7.17 12.38 -4.81
C PHE A 135 7.76 11.53 -5.95
N ILE A 136 8.12 12.15 -7.08
CA ILE A 136 8.73 11.43 -8.22
C ILE A 136 10.06 10.80 -7.81
N ARG A 137 10.94 11.57 -7.18
CA ARG A 137 12.25 11.09 -6.74
C ARG A 137 12.13 9.91 -5.78
N GLY A 138 11.22 10.00 -4.80
CA GLY A 138 10.94 8.94 -3.85
C GLY A 138 10.40 7.68 -4.54
N THR A 139 9.42 7.85 -5.42
CA THR A 139 8.75 6.77 -6.15
C THR A 139 9.71 6.03 -7.09
N VAL A 140 10.47 6.76 -7.91
CA VAL A 140 11.46 6.15 -8.81
C VAL A 140 12.48 5.33 -8.02
N ASN A 141 12.98 5.86 -6.91
CA ASN A 141 13.96 5.15 -6.10
C ASN A 141 13.37 3.89 -5.43
N VAL A 142 12.10 3.90 -5.00
CA VAL A 142 11.42 2.67 -4.55
C VAL A 142 11.33 1.67 -5.70
N MET A 143 10.85 2.07 -6.88
CA MET A 143 10.69 1.16 -8.02
C MET A 143 12.02 0.58 -8.51
N GLU A 144 13.10 1.37 -8.51
CA GLU A 144 14.44 0.93 -8.86
C GLU A 144 14.99 -0.10 -7.86
N ASN A 145 14.79 0.12 -6.56
CA ASN A 145 15.18 -0.85 -5.52
C ASN A 145 14.46 -2.20 -5.67
N LEU A 146 13.28 -2.20 -6.30
CA LEU A 146 12.48 -3.40 -6.50
C LEU A 146 12.78 -4.12 -7.82
N LEU A 147 13.60 -3.56 -8.73
CA LEU A 147 13.93 -4.19 -10.02
C LEU A 147 14.47 -5.63 -9.91
N PRO A 148 15.33 -5.99 -8.92
CA PRO A 148 15.84 -7.36 -8.80
C PRO A 148 14.74 -8.42 -8.61
N TYR A 149 13.57 -8.05 -8.09
CA TYR A 149 12.44 -8.99 -7.95
C TYR A 149 11.88 -9.47 -9.29
N ARG A 150 12.11 -8.72 -10.38
CA ARG A 150 11.75 -9.17 -11.73
C ARG A 150 12.54 -10.39 -12.17
N GLU A 151 13.79 -10.51 -11.75
CA GLU A 151 14.64 -11.68 -12.03
C GLU A 151 14.12 -12.94 -11.32
N LEU A 152 13.37 -12.75 -10.24
CA LEU A 152 12.65 -13.81 -9.51
C LEU A 152 11.24 -14.08 -10.07
N GLY A 153 10.89 -13.48 -11.22
CA GLY A 153 9.58 -13.64 -11.85
C GLY A 153 8.45 -12.84 -11.19
N ILE A 154 8.78 -11.87 -10.32
CA ILE A 154 7.79 -11.04 -9.63
C ILE A 154 7.61 -9.73 -10.41
N PRO A 155 6.44 -9.49 -11.02
CA PRO A 155 6.20 -8.26 -11.76
C PRO A 155 6.11 -7.07 -10.80
N LEU A 156 6.62 -5.91 -11.24
CA LEU A 156 6.42 -4.66 -10.53
C LEU A 156 5.10 -4.01 -10.97
N PRO A 157 4.30 -3.45 -10.04
CA PRO A 157 3.01 -2.87 -10.37
C PRO A 157 3.18 -1.58 -11.18
N LYS A 158 2.10 -1.19 -11.87
CA LYS A 158 2.04 0.15 -12.48
C LYS A 158 1.86 1.19 -11.38
N VAL A 159 2.65 2.26 -11.42
CA VAL A 159 2.42 3.43 -10.56
C VAL A 159 1.42 4.34 -11.25
N ARG A 160 0.31 4.65 -10.58
CA ARG A 160 -0.62 5.71 -10.97
C ARG A 160 -0.47 6.87 -10.00
N THR A 161 -0.50 8.10 -10.52
CA THR A 161 -0.41 9.30 -9.69
C THR A 161 -1.77 9.95 -9.56
N LEU A 162 -2.20 10.20 -8.33
CA LEU A 162 -3.40 10.98 -8.02
C LEU A 162 -2.99 12.34 -7.45
N VAL A 163 -3.42 13.40 -8.11
CA VAL A 163 -3.18 14.77 -7.65
C VAL A 163 -4.28 15.15 -6.67
N ASN A 164 -3.92 15.22 -5.39
CA ASN A 164 -4.83 15.57 -4.31
C ASN A 164 -4.90 17.11 -4.14
N CYS A 165 -5.97 17.62 -3.55
CA CYS A 165 -6.11 19.05 -3.23
C CYS A 165 -5.96 20.00 -4.44
N MET A 166 -6.35 19.56 -5.64
CA MET A 166 -6.28 20.39 -6.84
C MET A 166 -7.28 21.55 -6.78
N ASP A 167 -6.78 22.77 -6.59
CA ASP A 167 -7.58 24.00 -6.57
C ASP A 167 -7.71 24.68 -7.96
N TYR A 168 -7.06 24.11 -8.97
CA TYR A 168 -7.10 24.54 -10.37
C TYR A 168 -6.65 25.98 -10.65
N THR A 169 -5.88 26.57 -9.74
CA THR A 169 -5.17 27.84 -9.98
C THR A 169 -4.21 27.73 -11.18
N ALA A 170 -3.79 28.87 -11.73
CA ALA A 170 -2.80 28.88 -12.82
C ALA A 170 -1.50 28.15 -12.41
N LEU A 171 -1.05 28.37 -11.17
CA LEU A 171 0.11 27.69 -10.61
C LEU A 171 -0.10 26.18 -10.47
N ALA A 172 -1.24 25.73 -9.92
CA ALA A 172 -1.53 24.31 -9.79
C ALA A 172 -1.60 23.59 -11.15
N ARG A 173 -2.19 24.24 -12.17
CA ARG A 173 -2.22 23.73 -13.55
C ARG A 173 -0.83 23.65 -14.17
N GLN A 174 0.02 24.65 -13.92
CA GLN A 174 1.42 24.62 -14.36
C GLN A 174 2.18 23.47 -13.68
N THR A 175 2.03 23.30 -12.37
CA THR A 175 2.66 22.19 -11.64
C THR A 175 2.20 20.83 -12.18
N LEU A 176 0.93 20.67 -12.55
CA LEU A 176 0.42 19.45 -13.16
C LEU A 176 1.04 19.17 -14.54
N ALA A 177 1.22 20.21 -15.37
CA ALA A 177 1.91 20.08 -16.65
C ALA A 177 3.38 19.65 -16.42
N GLU A 178 4.07 20.27 -15.47
CA GLU A 178 5.44 19.90 -15.11
C GLU A 178 5.55 18.46 -14.59
N LEU A 179 4.63 18.01 -13.74
CA LEU A 179 4.55 16.61 -13.28
C LEU A 179 4.42 15.66 -14.48
N THR A 180 3.51 15.97 -15.40
CA THR A 180 3.26 15.16 -16.61
C THR A 180 4.52 15.09 -17.49
N ASP A 181 5.21 16.21 -17.67
CA ASP A 181 6.46 16.27 -18.43
C ASP A 181 7.59 15.49 -17.77
N ILE A 182 7.72 15.55 -16.44
CA ILE A 182 8.73 14.77 -15.70
C ILE A 182 8.49 13.27 -15.89
N ILE A 183 7.24 12.81 -15.76
CA ILE A 183 6.85 11.40 -15.96
C ILE A 183 7.16 10.97 -17.40
N ASN A 184 6.72 11.75 -18.39
CA ASN A 184 6.90 11.41 -19.81
C ASN A 184 8.37 11.43 -20.25
N SER A 185 9.20 12.30 -19.65
CA SER A 185 10.63 12.38 -19.96
C SER A 185 11.49 11.34 -19.25
N GLY A 186 10.92 10.53 -18.34
CA GLY A 186 11.68 9.55 -17.56
C GLY A 186 12.76 10.17 -16.67
N ARG A 187 12.63 11.47 -16.35
CA ARG A 187 13.56 12.18 -15.46
C ARG A 187 13.61 11.46 -14.11
N TYR A 188 14.79 11.42 -13.50
CA TYR A 188 15.12 10.76 -12.23
C TYR A 188 15.40 9.25 -12.24
N SER A 189 15.26 8.55 -13.36
CA SER A 189 15.69 7.16 -13.43
C SER A 189 17.19 7.03 -13.67
N LYS A 190 17.88 6.26 -12.83
CA LYS A 190 19.30 5.90 -12.95
C LYS A 190 19.55 4.81 -13.99
N SER A 191 18.53 4.05 -14.38
CA SER A 191 18.62 3.08 -15.47
C SER A 191 18.40 3.72 -16.85
N ALA A 192 18.02 5.00 -16.90
CA ALA A 192 17.88 5.78 -18.12
C ALA A 192 19.16 6.56 -18.52
N SER A 193 20.23 6.46 -17.72
CA SER A 193 21.54 7.11 -17.96
C SER A 193 22.62 6.12 -18.35
#